data_AF-A0A4R8LRB2-F1
#
_entry.id   AF-A0A4R8LRB2-F1
#
_cell.length_a   1.000
_cell.length_b   1.000
_cell.length_c   1.000
_cell.angle_alpha   90.00
_cell.angle_beta   90.00
_cell.angle_gamma   90.00
#
_symmetry.space_group_name_H-M   'P 1'
#
loop_
_entity.id
_entity.type
_entity.pdbx_description
1 polymer ?
#
loop_
_entity_poly.entity_id
_entity_poly.type
_entity_poly.pdbx_seq_one_letter_code
_entity_poly.pdbx_strand_id
1 'polypeptide(L)' 'MPIAQAKAIFESVSKAAEASVVAKFGEYNDLDPVQNAAYDQALFPLLAEYFGDAPLAELLSIV' A
#
# COMPACT_ATOMS: atom_id res chain seq x y z
N MET A 1 0.61 -8.09 15.55
CA MET A 1 0.59 -9.19 14.53
C MET A 1 2.02 -9.74 14.37
N PRO A 2 2.28 -11.00 13.96
CA PRO A 2 3.64 -11.41 13.63
C PRO A 2 4.23 -10.56 12.50
N ILE A 3 5.49 -10.13 12.63
CA ILE A 3 6.12 -9.20 11.68
C ILE A 3 6.11 -9.72 10.24
N ALA A 4 6.33 -11.03 10.05
CA ALA A 4 6.30 -11.66 8.73
C ALA A 4 4.91 -11.59 8.07
N GLN A 5 3.85 -11.70 8.86
CA GLN A 5 2.48 -11.57 8.37
C GLN A 5 2.17 -10.11 8.00
N ALA A 6 2.60 -9.16 8.84
CA ALA A 6 2.43 -7.73 8.56
C ALA A 6 3.14 -7.32 7.26
N LYS A 7 4.36 -7.82 7.03
CA LYS A 7 5.09 -7.63 5.76
C LYS A 7 4.36 -8.21 4.56
N ALA A 8 3.86 -9.44 4.68
CA ALA A 8 3.10 -10.08 3.60
C ALA A 8 1.82 -9.30 3.25
N ILE A 9 1.11 -8.77 4.25
CA ILE A 9 -0.06 -7.91 4.03
C ILE A 9 0.36 -6.62 3.33
N PHE A 10 1.40 -5.94 3.82
CA PHE A 10 1.91 -4.70 3.21
C PHE A 10 2.27 -4.88 1.73
N GLU A 11 3.00 -5.95 1.40
CA GLU A 11 3.34 -6.29 0.01
C GLU A 11 2.09 -6.57 -0.84
N SER A 12 1.11 -7.28 -0.27
CA SER A 12 -0.14 -7.61 -0.96
C SER A 12 -0.96 -6.37 -1.27
N VAL A 13 -1.13 -5.46 -0.32
CA VAL A 13 -1.91 -4.23 -0.52
C VAL A 13 -1.19 -3.25 -1.45
N SER A 14 0.14 -3.21 -1.42
CA SER A 14 0.96 -2.44 -2.36
C SER A 14 0.75 -2.91 -3.80
N LYS A 15 0.80 -4.22 -4.04
CA LYS A 15 0.49 -4.81 -5.36
C LYS A 15 -0.95 -4.55 -5.80
N ALA A 16 -1.91 -4.57 -4.88
CA ALA A 16 -3.29 -4.25 -5.19
C ALA A 16 -3.46 -2.78 -5.61
N ALA A 17 -2.78 -1.86 -4.94
CA ALA A 17 -2.76 -0.45 -5.30
C ALA A 17 -2.10 -0.22 -6.68
N GLU A 18 -0.96 -0.86 -6.95
CA GLU A 18 -0.31 -0.83 -8.27
C GLU A 18 -1.23 -1.34 -9.37
N ALA A 19 -1.87 -2.50 -9.17
CA ALA A 19 -2.81 -3.08 -10.13
C ALA A 19 -4.02 -2.14 -10.40
N SER A 20 -4.48 -1.41 -9.38
CA SER A 20 -5.53 -0.39 -9.53
C SER A 20 -5.08 0.77 -10.43
N VAL A 21 -3.83 1.22 -10.29
CA VAL A 21 -3.26 2.27 -11.16
C VAL A 21 -3.10 1.74 -12.60
N VAL A 22 -2.55 0.53 -12.78
CA VAL A 22 -2.43 -0.11 -14.11
C VAL A 22 -3.79 -0.26 -14.77
N ALA A 23 -4.83 -0.65 -14.03
CA ALA A 23 -6.19 -0.77 -14.58
C ALA A 23 -6.76 0.58 -15.06
N LYS A 24 -6.33 1.70 -14.47
CA LYS A 24 -6.81 3.04 -14.79
C LYS A 24 -5.98 3.75 -15.88
N PHE A 25 -4.67 3.53 -15.90
CA PHE A 25 -3.73 4.27 -16.77
C PHE A 25 -3.01 3.39 -17.81
N GLY A 26 -3.13 2.07 -17.72
CA GLY A 26 -2.48 1.10 -18.61
C GLY A 26 -1.07 0.70 -18.19
N GLU A 27 -0.44 1.48 -17.31
CA GLU A 27 0.88 1.23 -16.73
C GLU A 27 0.98 1.84 -15.33
N TYR A 28 2.07 1.53 -14.62
CA TYR A 28 2.46 2.17 -13.37
C TYR A 28 3.82 2.84 -13.54
N ASN A 29 3.87 4.15 -13.27
CA ASN A 29 5.08 4.98 -13.30
C ASN A 29 5.18 5.75 -11.97
N ASP A 30 6.18 5.40 -11.17
CA ASP A 30 6.47 5.97 -9.85
C ASP A 30 7.02 7.41 -9.91
N LEU A 31 7.37 7.91 -11.11
CA LEU A 31 7.79 9.29 -11.34
C LEU A 31 6.63 10.19 -11.80
N ASP A 32 5.45 9.63 -12.08
CA ASP A 32 4.26 10.40 -12.47
C ASP A 32 3.45 10.80 -11.23
N PRO A 33 3.34 12.11 -10.91
CA PRO A 33 2.61 12.57 -9.73
C PRO A 33 1.12 12.19 -9.72
N VAL A 34 0.49 12.06 -10.89
CA VAL A 34 -0.92 11.70 -11.02
C VAL A 34 -1.12 10.22 -10.68
N GLN A 35 -0.21 9.37 -11.15
CA GLN A 35 -0.25 7.94 -10.86
C GLN A 35 0.08 7.64 -9.41
N ASN A 36 1.04 8.35 -8.81
CA ASN A 36 1.33 8.27 -7.38
C ASN A 36 0.14 8.69 -6.51
N ALA A 37 -0.55 9.77 -6.87
CA ALA A 37 -1.75 10.17 -6.15
C ALA A 37 -2.86 9.10 -6.24
N ALA A 38 -3.00 8.44 -7.39
CA ALA A 38 -3.95 7.35 -7.55
C ALA A 38 -3.54 6.08 -6.78
N TYR A 39 -2.24 5.79 -6.72
CA TYR A 39 -1.67 4.73 -5.91
C TYR A 39 -1.96 4.94 -4.43
N ASP A 40 -1.67 6.13 -3.90
CA ASP A 40 -1.93 6.50 -2.51
C ASP A 40 -3.42 6.39 -2.14
N GLN A 41 -4.30 6.86 -3.04
CA GLN A 41 -5.75 6.73 -2.87
C GLN A 41 -6.23 5.27 -2.78
N ALA A 42 -5.56 4.35 -3.47
CA ALA A 42 -5.86 2.92 -3.39
C ALA A 42 -5.20 2.26 -2.16
N LEU A 43 -3.96 2.65 -1.82
CA LEU A 43 -3.16 2.03 -0.78
C LEU A 43 -3.63 2.38 0.63
N PHE A 44 -3.83 3.67 0.93
CA PHE A 44 -4.07 4.11 2.31
C PHE A 44 -5.33 3.54 2.96
N PRO A 45 -6.48 3.41 2.26
CA PRO A 45 -7.65 2.74 2.83
C PRO A 45 -7.39 1.28 3.19
N LEU A 46 -6.65 0.55 2.35
CA LEU A 46 -6.28 -0.84 2.62
C LEU A 46 -5.33 -0.92 3.82
N LEU A 47 -4.34 -0.05 3.91
CA LEU A 47 -3.45 0.00 5.07
C LEU A 47 -4.21 0.32 6.36
N ALA A 48 -5.18 1.22 6.32
CA ALA A 48 -6.01 1.55 7.47
C ALA A 48 -6.87 0.37 7.95
N GLU A 49 -7.34 -0.49 7.03
CA GLU A 49 -8.11 -1.70 7.37
C GLU A 49 -7.27 -2.71 8.16
N TYR A 50 -6.00 -2.92 7.77
CA TYR A 50 -5.14 -3.92 8.41
C TYR A 50 -4.30 -3.38 9.56
N PHE A 51 -3.97 -2.08 9.54
CA PHE A 51 -3.00 -1.47 10.45
C PHE A 51 -3.50 -0.19 11.13
N GLY A 52 -4.77 0.18 11.00
CA GLY A 52 -5.31 1.43 11.56
C GLY A 52 -5.12 1.59 13.07
N ASP A 53 -5.12 0.49 13.80
CA ASP A 53 -4.89 0.45 15.25
C ASP A 53 -3.44 0.10 15.63
N ALA A 54 -2.55 -0.10 14.65
CA ALA A 54 -1.17 -0.51 14.90
C ALA A 54 -0.36 0.67 15.48
N PRO A 55 0.41 0.48 16.57
CA PRO A 55 1.33 1.50 17.07
C PRO A 55 2.37 1.87 16.01
N LEU A 56 2.80 3.14 16.00
CA LEU A 56 3.82 3.63 15.07
C LEU A 56 5.10 2.77 15.08
N ALA A 57 5.52 2.27 16.24
CA ALA A 57 6.68 1.39 16.35
C ALA A 57 6.51 0.05 15.61
N GLU A 58 5.29 -0.51 15.60
CA GLU A 58 4.98 -1.73 14.84
C GLU A 58 4.98 -1.44 13.34
N LEU A 59 4.38 -0.32 12.92
CA LEU A 59 4.41 0.14 11.52
C LEU A 59 5.84 0.32 10.98
N LEU A 60 6.72 0.96 11.74
CA LEU A 60 8.12 1.19 11.37
C LEU A 60 8.96 -0.08 11.26
N SER A 61 8.48 -1.21 11.80
CA SER A 61 9.17 -2.49 11.67
C SER A 61 8.77 -3.27 10.40
N ILE A 62 7.68 -2.87 9.75
CA ILE A 62 7.14 -3.51 8.54
C ILE A 62 7.97 -3.12 7.30
N VAL A 63 8.30 -1.83 7.18
CA VAL A 63 9.07 -1.24 6.06
C VAL A 63 10.58 -1.43 6.20
#